data_AF-A0A3R7DGA1-F1
#
_entry.id   AF-A0A3R7DGA1-F1
#
_cell.length_a   1.000
_cell.length_b   1.000
_cell.length_c   1.000
_cell.angle_alpha   90.00
_cell.angle_beta   90.00
_cell.angle_gamma   90.00
#
_symmetry.space_group_name_H-M   'P 1'
#
loop_
_entity.id
_entity.type
_entity.pdbx_description
1 polymer ?
#
loop_
_entity_poly.entity_id
_entity_poly.type
_entity_poly.pdbx_seq_one_letter_code
_entity_poly.pdbx_strand_id
1 'polypeptide(L)'
;MVDIEQDINEWCRAMAYVDERFKSNGSPGLLDTEVEPTTTGETTDCTDALVRGIASVLSDAECAQSERKNPQPEITETDPVKARIIRMLTENTGCDILDSGGAYGRAWERNRHIPMDEWDKRDACHVTVYGHGRDGEVTISYDVYRYLTLFLDITDESERLNAILKNIVETSGNRSYLQDMEEFLERDEVDIDGYACGGIVNTYNYDNIISQVLQYGIFEVDGEPYIILQIHGGCDVRGGYTVPQIFSLNHPDYFSMAQTDIMAYCGCGEWLSDDAGYNWYFDGCAPSKPIDWWYDQDNNRVMCMDCRKEVTFGVTESV
;
A
#
# COMPACT_ATOMS: atom_id res chain seq x y z
N MET A 1 -6.34 -14.58 -31.02
CA MET A 1 -5.44 -13.46 -31.37
C MET A 1 -6.34 -12.34 -31.83
N VAL A 2 -6.66 -11.42 -30.93
CA VAL A 2 -7.38 -10.19 -31.27
C VAL A 2 -6.39 -9.29 -32.01
N ASP A 3 -6.88 -8.62 -33.04
CA ASP A 3 -6.13 -8.06 -34.15
C ASP A 3 -5.38 -6.77 -33.76
N ILE A 4 -4.24 -6.93 -33.09
CA ILE A 4 -3.32 -5.83 -32.72
C ILE A 4 -2.93 -4.98 -33.94
N GLU A 5 -2.90 -5.56 -35.14
CA GLU A 5 -2.64 -4.80 -36.36
C GLU A 5 -3.78 -3.83 -36.69
N GLN A 6 -5.03 -4.16 -36.35
CA GLN A 6 -6.18 -3.28 -36.61
C GLN A 6 -6.14 -2.05 -35.70
N ASP A 7 -5.85 -2.24 -34.40
CA ASP A 7 -5.74 -1.15 -33.42
C ASP A 7 -4.55 -0.21 -33.74
N ILE A 8 -3.40 -0.77 -34.15
CA ILE A 8 -2.24 0.02 -34.59
C ILE A 8 -2.56 0.82 -35.85
N ASN A 9 -3.30 0.24 -36.81
CA ASN A 9 -3.66 0.93 -38.05
C ASN A 9 -4.68 2.05 -37.84
N GLU A 10 -5.66 1.88 -36.95
CA GLU A 10 -6.58 2.96 -36.55
C GLU A 10 -5.83 4.08 -35.83
N TRP A 11 -4.83 3.74 -35.01
CA TRP A 11 -3.98 4.70 -34.31
C TRP A 11 -3.09 5.51 -35.28
N CYS A 12 -2.45 4.86 -36.25
CA CYS A 12 -1.68 5.56 -37.29
C CYS A 12 -2.55 6.53 -38.11
N ARG A 13 -3.82 6.20 -38.35
CA ARG A 13 -4.78 7.10 -39.04
C ARG A 13 -5.19 8.28 -38.18
N ALA A 14 -5.42 8.08 -36.88
CA ALA A 14 -5.73 9.16 -35.94
C ALA A 14 -4.55 10.14 -35.80
N MET A 15 -3.32 9.62 -35.72
CA MET A 15 -2.10 10.44 -35.65
C MET A 15 -1.84 11.23 -36.94
N ALA A 16 -2.08 10.64 -38.12
CA ALA A 16 -1.98 11.34 -39.40
C ALA A 16 -3.03 12.47 -39.54
N TYR A 17 -4.24 12.25 -39.02
CA TYR A 17 -5.31 13.25 -39.02
C TYR A 17 -4.99 14.47 -38.13
N VAL A 18 -4.31 14.25 -37.00
CA VAL A 18 -3.84 15.32 -36.12
C VAL A 18 -2.76 16.16 -36.83
N ASP A 19 -1.77 15.53 -37.46
CA ASP A 19 -0.69 16.20 -38.19
C ASP A 19 -1.19 17.06 -39.37
N GLU A 20 -2.19 16.61 -40.12
CA GLU A 20 -2.79 17.41 -41.21
C GLU A 20 -3.54 18.65 -40.71
N ARG A 21 -4.24 18.56 -39.57
CA ARG A 21 -4.98 19.68 -38.97
C ARG A 21 -4.05 20.75 -38.39
N PHE A 22 -2.88 20.34 -37.90
CA PHE A 22 -1.84 21.26 -37.43
C PHE A 22 -1.17 22.03 -38.57
N LYS A 23 -0.99 21.40 -39.74
CA LYS A 23 -0.43 22.07 -40.93
C LYS A 23 -1.41 23.04 -41.60
N SER A 24 -2.72 22.84 -41.44
CA SER A 24 -3.75 23.69 -42.08
C SER A 24 -4.14 24.95 -41.31
N ASN A 25 -3.69 25.14 -40.05
CA ASN A 25 -4.04 26.29 -39.21
C ASN A 25 -2.98 27.41 -39.20
N GLY A 26 -2.14 27.51 -40.23
CA GLY A 26 -1.28 28.67 -40.45
C GLY A 26 -2.11 29.92 -40.78
N SER A 27 -2.32 30.80 -39.79
CA SER A 27 -2.98 32.09 -39.98
C SER A 27 -2.24 33.02 -40.95
N PRO A 28 -2.94 33.76 -41.83
CA PRO A 28 -2.38 34.87 -42.58
C PRO A 28 -2.24 36.11 -41.69
N GLY A 29 -1.13 36.84 -41.83
CA GLY A 29 -0.66 37.85 -40.89
C GLY A 29 -1.46 39.16 -40.82
N LEU A 30 -1.10 39.99 -39.83
CA LEU A 30 -1.27 41.45 -39.81
C LEU A 30 -0.50 42.08 -38.62
N LEU A 31 0.39 43.00 -38.99
CA LEU A 31 0.84 44.25 -38.34
C LEU A 31 1.53 44.26 -36.96
N ASP A 32 2.69 44.94 -36.99
CA ASP A 32 3.58 45.35 -35.92
C ASP A 32 2.88 46.08 -34.77
N THR A 33 3.05 45.54 -33.55
CA THR A 33 3.22 46.34 -32.34
C THR A 33 4.28 45.65 -31.48
N GLU A 34 5.40 46.34 -31.24
CA GLU A 34 6.41 45.96 -30.27
C GLU A 34 5.79 45.91 -28.87
N VAL A 35 5.54 44.70 -28.38
CA VAL A 35 5.29 44.41 -26.98
C VAL A 35 6.46 43.55 -26.53
N GLU A 36 7.23 44.04 -25.56
CA GLU A 36 8.33 43.29 -24.97
C GLU A 36 7.82 41.93 -24.43
N PRO A 37 8.44 40.80 -24.81
CA PRO A 37 8.05 39.51 -24.27
C PRO A 37 8.56 39.37 -22.84
N THR A 38 7.65 39.34 -21.87
CA THR A 38 7.92 38.80 -20.54
C THR A 38 8.10 37.29 -20.67
N THR A 39 9.37 36.88 -20.76
CA THR A 39 9.81 35.49 -20.87
C THR A 39 9.69 34.75 -19.54
N THR A 40 8.51 34.22 -19.24
CA THR A 40 8.34 33.01 -18.42
C THR A 40 7.10 32.24 -18.91
N GLY A 41 7.06 31.94 -20.21
CA GLY A 41 6.15 30.95 -20.77
C GLY A 41 6.92 29.63 -20.89
N GLU A 42 6.78 28.75 -19.91
CA GLU A 42 7.23 27.37 -20.05
C GLU A 42 6.44 26.72 -21.19
N THR A 43 7.03 26.69 -22.38
CA THR A 43 6.57 25.79 -23.43
C THR A 43 6.78 24.38 -22.90
N THR A 44 5.70 23.71 -22.48
CA THR A 44 5.74 22.28 -22.22
C THR A 44 6.26 21.63 -23.49
N ASP A 45 7.48 21.08 -23.42
CA ASP A 45 8.16 20.51 -24.57
C ASP A 45 7.27 19.42 -25.16
N CYS A 46 6.88 19.54 -26.43
CA CYS A 46 6.06 18.54 -27.13
C CYS A 46 6.64 17.12 -27.00
N THR A 47 7.95 17.02 -26.79
CA THR A 47 8.65 15.77 -26.51
C THR A 47 8.22 15.14 -25.18
N ASP A 48 8.06 15.92 -24.12
CA ASP A 48 7.64 15.43 -22.80
C ASP A 48 6.20 14.90 -22.84
N ALA A 49 5.31 15.62 -23.52
CA ALA A 49 3.93 15.18 -23.71
C ALA A 49 3.85 13.85 -24.47
N LEU A 50 4.67 13.68 -25.51
CA LEU A 50 4.74 12.42 -26.26
C LEU A 50 5.29 11.27 -25.40
N VAL A 51 6.37 11.51 -24.64
CA VAL A 51 6.99 10.50 -23.77
C VAL A 51 6.00 10.05 -22.69
N ARG A 52 5.32 10.98 -22.01
CA ARG A 52 4.29 10.67 -21.02
C ARG A 52 3.13 9.90 -21.64
N GLY A 53 2.69 10.28 -22.84
CA GLY A 53 1.64 9.57 -23.56
C GLY A 53 2.02 8.12 -23.86
N ILE A 54 3.23 7.88 -24.36
CA ILE A 54 3.73 6.52 -24.62
C ILE A 54 3.85 5.72 -23.32
N ALA A 55 4.43 6.30 -22.27
CA ALA A 55 4.56 5.65 -20.97
C ALA A 55 3.19 5.22 -20.41
N SER A 56 2.21 6.13 -20.43
CA SER A 56 0.84 5.85 -19.99
C SER A 56 0.22 4.68 -20.76
N VAL A 57 0.31 4.68 -22.10
CA VAL A 57 -0.27 3.61 -22.92
C VAL A 57 0.37 2.26 -22.63
N LEU A 58 1.70 2.22 -22.43
CA LEU A 58 2.38 0.97 -22.10
C LEU A 58 2.03 0.49 -20.69
N SER A 59 1.90 1.40 -19.72
CA SER A 59 1.46 1.12 -18.36
C SER A 59 0.04 0.53 -18.35
N ASP A 60 -0.88 1.10 -19.14
CA ASP A 60 -2.25 0.61 -19.31
C ASP A 60 -2.28 -0.78 -19.96
N ALA A 61 -1.46 -1.00 -20.99
CA ALA A 61 -1.38 -2.29 -21.67
C ALA A 61 -0.84 -3.40 -20.74
N GLU A 62 0.17 -3.09 -19.94
CA GLU A 62 0.72 -4.00 -18.91
C GLU A 62 -0.33 -4.28 -17.83
N CYS A 63 -1.06 -3.25 -17.39
CA CYS A 63 -2.14 -3.39 -16.42
C CYS A 63 -3.24 -4.32 -16.93
N ALA A 64 -3.71 -4.11 -18.16
CA ALA A 64 -4.71 -4.96 -18.78
C ALA A 64 -4.21 -6.39 -18.99
N GLN A 65 -2.92 -6.59 -19.26
CA GLN A 65 -2.34 -7.93 -19.33
C GLN A 65 -2.29 -8.61 -17.96
N SER A 66 -1.86 -7.89 -16.93
CA SER A 66 -1.76 -8.39 -15.56
C SER A 66 -3.14 -8.76 -15.01
N GLU A 67 -4.16 -7.95 -15.29
CA GLU A 67 -5.56 -8.27 -14.97
C GLU A 67 -6.06 -9.55 -15.61
N ARG A 68 -5.79 -9.73 -16.92
CA ARG A 68 -6.21 -10.94 -17.63
C ARG A 68 -5.52 -12.20 -17.08
N LYS A 69 -4.29 -12.08 -16.59
CA LYS A 69 -3.54 -13.20 -16.00
C LYS A 69 -4.00 -13.50 -14.57
N ASN A 70 -4.35 -12.46 -13.81
CA ASN A 70 -4.66 -12.55 -12.39
C ASN A 70 -6.04 -11.94 -12.13
N PRO A 71 -7.15 -12.52 -12.63
CA PRO A 71 -8.47 -11.90 -12.54
C PRO A 71 -8.91 -11.71 -11.08
N GLN A 72 -9.67 -10.65 -10.80
CA GLN A 72 -10.27 -10.40 -9.49
C GLN A 72 -11.06 -11.63 -9.03
N PRO A 73 -10.74 -12.22 -7.86
CA PRO A 73 -11.46 -13.38 -7.36
C PRO A 73 -12.87 -12.98 -6.89
N GLU A 74 -13.79 -13.93 -6.96
CA GLU A 74 -15.08 -13.81 -6.29
C GLU A 74 -14.87 -13.89 -4.77
N ILE A 75 -15.29 -12.85 -4.05
CA ILE A 75 -15.17 -12.79 -2.59
C ILE A 75 -16.38 -13.49 -1.99
N THR A 76 -16.15 -14.67 -1.40
CA THR A 76 -17.18 -15.48 -0.74
C THR A 76 -17.14 -15.40 0.79
N GLU A 77 -16.21 -14.60 1.33
CA GLU A 77 -16.15 -14.26 2.75
C GLU A 77 -17.45 -13.57 3.20
N THR A 78 -17.99 -14.03 4.33
CA THR A 78 -19.27 -13.60 4.89
C THR A 78 -19.12 -12.56 5.99
N ASP A 79 -17.97 -12.52 6.65
CA ASP A 79 -17.64 -11.45 7.58
C ASP A 79 -17.39 -10.15 6.80
N PRO A 80 -18.13 -9.07 7.09
CA PRO A 80 -18.08 -7.84 6.29
C PRO A 80 -16.71 -7.15 6.37
N VAL A 81 -16.04 -7.20 7.53
CA VAL A 81 -14.73 -6.57 7.75
C VAL A 81 -13.69 -7.30 6.93
N LYS A 82 -13.62 -8.62 7.08
CA LYS A 82 -12.70 -9.47 6.31
C LYS A 82 -12.94 -9.36 4.82
N ALA A 83 -14.20 -9.40 4.37
CA ALA A 83 -14.54 -9.26 2.97
C ALA A 83 -14.11 -7.91 2.38
N ARG A 84 -14.22 -6.81 3.14
CA ARG A 84 -13.75 -5.49 2.71
C ARG A 84 -12.22 -5.44 2.65
N ILE A 85 -11.52 -5.95 3.66
CA ILE A 85 -10.05 -6.00 3.68
C ILE A 85 -9.52 -6.86 2.51
N ILE A 86 -10.09 -8.05 2.28
CA ILE A 86 -9.73 -8.91 1.13
C ILE A 86 -9.96 -8.17 -0.19
N ARG A 87 -11.05 -7.41 -0.30
CA ARG A 87 -11.34 -6.59 -1.48
C ARG A 87 -10.25 -5.55 -1.70
N MET A 88 -9.85 -4.82 -0.67
CA MET A 88 -8.75 -3.85 -0.76
C MET A 88 -7.44 -4.57 -1.14
N LEU A 89 -7.09 -5.67 -0.47
CA LEU A 89 -5.84 -6.41 -0.73
C LEU A 89 -5.74 -7.01 -2.13
N THR A 90 -6.87 -7.25 -2.78
CA THR A 90 -6.94 -7.81 -4.14
C THR A 90 -7.28 -6.77 -5.20
N GLU A 91 -7.59 -5.53 -4.82
CA GLU A 91 -7.93 -4.45 -5.73
C GLU A 91 -6.78 -4.15 -6.70
N ASN A 92 -7.10 -3.94 -7.96
CA ASN A 92 -6.10 -3.47 -8.91
C ASN A 92 -5.79 -2.01 -8.65
N THR A 93 -4.58 -1.76 -8.18
CA THR A 93 -4.09 -0.42 -7.89
C THR A 93 -3.29 0.17 -9.05
N GLY A 94 -3.35 -0.42 -10.25
CA GLY A 94 -2.61 0.00 -11.43
C GLY A 94 -1.27 -0.73 -11.61
N CYS A 95 -0.63 -0.43 -12.73
CA CYS A 95 0.68 -0.94 -13.13
C CYS A 95 1.46 0.22 -13.76
N ASP A 96 2.76 0.29 -13.52
CA ASP A 96 3.65 1.21 -14.21
C ASP A 96 4.78 0.45 -14.90
N ILE A 97 5.16 0.84 -16.12
CA ILE A 97 6.24 0.17 -16.85
C ILE A 97 7.61 0.28 -16.19
N LEU A 98 7.80 1.25 -15.30
CA LEU A 98 9.02 1.44 -14.52
C LEU A 98 8.89 0.84 -13.12
N ASP A 99 7.73 0.28 -12.75
CA ASP A 99 7.61 -0.47 -11.51
C ASP A 99 8.32 -1.83 -11.64
N SER A 100 8.77 -2.36 -10.51
CA SER A 100 9.38 -3.70 -10.44
C SER A 100 8.33 -4.82 -10.44
N GLY A 101 7.04 -4.49 -10.56
CA GLY A 101 5.91 -5.41 -10.45
C GLY A 101 5.86 -6.42 -11.57
N GLY A 102 6.28 -6.04 -12.78
CA GLY A 102 6.40 -6.99 -13.90
C GLY A 102 7.39 -8.15 -13.64
N ALA A 103 8.36 -7.99 -12.72
CA ALA A 103 9.37 -9.00 -12.43
C ALA A 103 9.03 -9.86 -11.19
N TYR A 104 8.47 -9.26 -10.15
CA TYR A 104 8.24 -9.92 -8.85
C TYR A 104 6.74 -10.17 -8.53
N GLY A 105 5.87 -9.73 -9.43
CA GLY A 105 4.42 -9.64 -9.20
C GLY A 105 4.07 -8.45 -8.30
N ARG A 106 2.92 -7.83 -8.52
CA ARG A 106 2.38 -6.79 -7.62
C ARG A 106 1.71 -7.44 -6.41
N ALA A 107 1.57 -6.70 -5.31
CA ALA A 107 0.97 -7.25 -4.10
C ALA A 107 -0.48 -7.71 -4.36
N TRP A 108 -1.26 -6.91 -5.09
CA TRP A 108 -2.63 -7.31 -5.46
C TRP A 108 -2.65 -8.59 -6.32
N GLU A 109 -1.71 -8.76 -7.26
CA GLU A 109 -1.61 -9.96 -8.10
C GLU A 109 -1.32 -11.21 -7.27
N ARG A 110 -0.39 -11.12 -6.31
CA ARG A 110 -0.08 -12.21 -5.38
C ARG A 110 -1.26 -12.55 -4.48
N ASN A 111 -1.94 -11.52 -3.96
CA ASN A 111 -3.07 -11.69 -3.07
C ASN A 111 -4.26 -12.39 -3.75
N ARG A 112 -4.47 -12.16 -5.06
CA ARG A 112 -5.51 -12.84 -5.84
C ARG A 112 -5.30 -14.35 -6.01
N HIS A 113 -4.09 -14.86 -5.75
CA HIS A 113 -3.79 -16.30 -5.77
C HIS A 113 -4.01 -16.99 -4.43
N ILE A 114 -4.39 -16.25 -3.37
CA ILE A 114 -4.72 -16.84 -2.07
C ILE A 114 -6.14 -17.42 -2.16
N PRO A 115 -6.34 -18.74 -1.94
CA PRO A 115 -7.68 -19.32 -1.88
C PRO A 115 -8.51 -18.70 -0.75
N MET A 116 -9.81 -18.52 -0.98
CA MET A 116 -10.67 -17.80 -0.01
C MET A 116 -10.68 -18.46 1.38
N ASP A 117 -10.62 -19.79 1.43
CA ASP A 117 -10.61 -20.57 2.67
C ASP A 117 -9.24 -20.63 3.37
N GLU A 118 -8.22 -19.99 2.80
CA GLU A 118 -6.85 -19.96 3.36
C GLU A 118 -6.51 -18.63 4.05
N TRP A 119 -7.27 -17.55 3.85
CA TRP A 119 -6.98 -16.23 4.44
C TRP A 119 -6.83 -16.27 5.97
N ASP A 120 -7.78 -16.92 6.66
CA ASP A 120 -7.75 -17.05 8.12
C ASP A 120 -6.76 -18.09 8.64
N LYS A 121 -6.19 -18.94 7.76
CA LYS A 121 -5.21 -19.96 8.11
C LYS A 121 -3.77 -19.46 7.99
N ARG A 122 -3.57 -18.24 7.47
CA ARG A 122 -2.26 -17.62 7.33
C ARG A 122 -1.67 -17.32 8.71
N ASP A 123 -0.39 -17.60 8.87
CA ASP A 123 0.36 -17.19 10.04
C ASP A 123 0.40 -15.66 10.13
N ALA A 124 0.17 -15.11 11.31
CA ALA A 124 0.29 -13.67 11.53
C ALA A 124 1.75 -13.20 11.48
N CYS A 125 2.69 -14.04 11.94
CA CYS A 125 4.11 -13.72 12.01
C CYS A 125 4.89 -14.51 10.95
N HIS A 126 5.54 -13.80 10.03
CA HIS A 126 6.45 -14.37 9.05
C HIS A 126 7.90 -14.04 9.39
N VAL A 127 8.77 -15.05 9.31
CA VAL A 127 10.20 -14.91 9.59
C VAL A 127 10.97 -15.18 8.31
N THR A 128 11.72 -14.20 7.85
CA THR A 128 12.63 -14.31 6.72
C THR A 128 14.06 -14.15 7.21
N VAL A 129 14.98 -14.99 6.73
CA VAL A 129 16.40 -14.88 7.07
C VAL A 129 17.21 -14.58 5.83
N TYR A 130 17.92 -13.46 5.83
CA TYR A 130 18.88 -13.09 4.79
C TYR A 130 20.29 -13.47 5.23
N GLY A 131 21.11 -14.01 4.33
CA GLY A 131 22.48 -14.42 4.65
C GLY A 131 22.60 -15.84 5.22
N HIS A 132 23.76 -16.15 5.82
CA HIS A 132 24.13 -17.53 6.18
C HIS A 132 24.77 -17.63 7.57
N GLY A 133 24.48 -18.72 8.28
CA GLY A 133 25.15 -19.06 9.53
C GLY A 133 24.90 -18.05 10.65
N ARG A 134 25.98 -17.46 11.17
CA ARG A 134 25.93 -16.46 12.26
C ARG A 134 25.67 -15.04 11.78
N ASP A 135 25.84 -14.79 10.49
CA ASP A 135 25.63 -13.48 9.86
C ASP A 135 24.23 -13.38 9.24
N GLY A 136 23.33 -14.32 9.61
CA GLY A 136 21.95 -14.32 9.15
C GLY A 136 21.17 -13.18 9.80
N GLU A 137 20.66 -12.27 8.99
CA GLU A 137 19.75 -11.20 9.41
C GLU A 137 18.33 -11.74 9.44
N VAL A 138 17.70 -11.69 10.61
CA VAL A 138 16.31 -12.13 10.80
C VAL A 138 15.41 -10.92 10.61
N THR A 139 14.55 -10.99 9.60
CA THR A 139 13.48 -10.02 9.35
C THR A 139 12.15 -10.65 9.74
N ILE A 140 11.35 -9.91 10.49
CA ILE A 140 10.04 -10.37 10.97
C ILE A 140 8.99 -9.49 10.32
N SER A 141 7.91 -10.09 9.86
CA SER A 141 6.80 -9.38 9.25
C SER A 141 5.45 -9.83 9.81
N TYR A 142 4.60 -8.88 10.13
CA TYR A 142 3.21 -9.07 10.50
C TYR A 142 2.34 -9.07 9.24
N ASP A 143 1.70 -10.19 8.93
CA ASP A 143 0.70 -10.29 7.87
C ASP A 143 -0.38 -9.20 8.00
N VAL A 144 -0.47 -8.36 6.97
CA VAL A 144 -1.36 -7.20 6.94
C VAL A 144 -2.85 -7.56 7.07
N TYR A 145 -3.28 -8.71 6.55
CA TYR A 145 -4.68 -9.14 6.68
C TYR A 145 -4.97 -9.49 8.15
N ARG A 146 -4.11 -10.30 8.77
CA ARG A 146 -4.24 -10.67 10.20
C ARG A 146 -4.23 -9.41 11.08
N TYR A 147 -3.29 -8.49 10.84
CA TYR A 147 -3.19 -7.22 11.54
C TYR A 147 -4.48 -6.37 11.41
N LEU A 148 -4.95 -6.10 10.18
CA LEU A 148 -6.12 -5.25 9.98
C LEU A 148 -7.41 -5.89 10.54
N THR A 149 -7.59 -7.21 10.41
CA THR A 149 -8.78 -7.90 10.96
C THR A 149 -8.83 -7.91 12.49
N LEU A 150 -7.71 -7.67 13.17
CA LEU A 150 -7.67 -7.56 14.63
C LEU A 150 -8.17 -6.20 15.12
N PHE A 151 -7.88 -5.12 14.39
CA PHE A 151 -8.12 -3.75 14.85
C PHE A 151 -9.34 -3.08 14.22
N LEU A 152 -9.77 -3.51 13.04
CA LEU A 152 -10.81 -2.82 12.29
C LEU A 152 -12.17 -3.44 12.50
N ASP A 153 -13.20 -2.59 12.51
CA ASP A 153 -14.60 -3.02 12.47
C ASP A 153 -15.43 -2.15 11.51
N ILE A 154 -16.61 -2.63 11.15
CA ILE A 154 -17.59 -1.93 10.34
C ILE A 154 -18.82 -1.62 11.20
N THR A 155 -19.07 -0.33 11.37
CA THR A 155 -20.25 0.20 12.05
C THR A 155 -21.13 0.97 11.05
N ASP A 156 -22.39 1.20 11.40
CA ASP A 156 -23.30 2.05 10.60
C ASP A 156 -22.71 3.45 10.35
N GLU A 157 -21.98 3.98 11.33
CA GLU A 157 -21.31 5.27 11.21
C GLU A 157 -20.12 5.20 10.26
N SER A 158 -19.30 4.14 10.32
CA SER A 158 -18.23 3.95 9.32
C SER A 158 -18.78 3.85 7.89
N GLU A 159 -19.96 3.24 7.67
CA GLU A 159 -20.62 3.21 6.36
C GLU A 159 -21.11 4.59 5.92
N ARG A 160 -21.68 5.38 6.85
CA ARG A 160 -22.07 6.77 6.58
C ARG A 160 -20.86 7.59 6.14
N LEU A 161 -19.74 7.47 6.85
CA LEU A 161 -18.49 8.16 6.53
C LEU A 161 -17.92 7.69 5.19
N ASN A 162 -17.95 6.39 4.89
CA ASN A 162 -17.56 5.86 3.57
C ASN A 162 -18.42 6.43 2.44
N ALA A 163 -19.72 6.62 2.65
CA ALA A 163 -20.60 7.22 1.64
C ALA A 163 -20.22 8.68 1.34
N ILE A 164 -19.79 9.43 2.37
CA ILE A 164 -19.28 10.79 2.22
C ILE A 164 -17.95 10.78 1.47
N LEU A 165 -16.99 9.97 1.91
CA LEU A 165 -15.68 9.83 1.26
C LEU A 165 -15.83 9.44 -0.21
N LYS A 166 -16.72 8.51 -0.52
CA LYS A 166 -17.03 8.12 -1.90
C LYS A 166 -17.51 9.30 -2.73
N ASN A 167 -18.34 10.18 -2.18
CA ASN A 167 -18.78 11.37 -2.89
C ASN A 167 -17.63 12.34 -3.19
N ILE A 168 -16.69 12.51 -2.25
CA ILE A 168 -15.47 13.29 -2.46
C ILE A 168 -14.67 12.68 -3.62
N VAL A 169 -14.36 11.39 -3.55
CA VAL A 169 -13.59 10.67 -4.58
C VAL A 169 -14.25 10.73 -5.97
N GLU A 170 -15.59 10.60 -6.05
CA GLU A 170 -16.31 10.65 -7.33
C GLU A 170 -16.39 12.06 -7.94
N THR A 171 -16.23 13.12 -7.12
CA THR A 171 -16.33 14.52 -7.56
C THR A 171 -14.98 15.23 -7.68
N SER A 172 -13.89 14.59 -7.25
CA SER A 172 -12.55 15.17 -7.17
C SER A 172 -11.87 15.39 -8.52
N GLY A 173 -12.31 14.71 -9.58
CA GLY A 173 -11.75 14.83 -10.91
C GLY A 173 -10.36 14.17 -11.02
N ASN A 174 -9.29 14.97 -11.08
CA ASN A 174 -7.91 14.50 -11.28
C ASN A 174 -7.07 14.49 -9.99
N ARG A 175 -7.68 14.64 -8.82
CA ARG A 175 -6.95 14.59 -7.55
C ARG A 175 -6.49 13.18 -7.23
N SER A 176 -5.43 13.08 -6.43
CA SER A 176 -5.03 11.79 -5.88
C SER A 176 -5.94 11.41 -4.72
N TYR A 177 -6.04 10.11 -4.44
CA TYR A 177 -6.77 9.63 -3.26
C TYR A 177 -6.20 10.17 -1.95
N LEU A 178 -4.90 10.47 -1.87
CA LEU A 178 -4.32 11.15 -0.71
C LEU A 178 -4.96 12.53 -0.49
N GLN A 179 -5.12 13.32 -1.55
CA GLN A 179 -5.77 14.64 -1.45
C GLN A 179 -7.26 14.51 -1.07
N ASP A 180 -7.92 13.45 -1.53
CA ASP A 180 -9.31 13.18 -1.14
C ASP A 180 -9.43 12.75 0.33
N MET A 181 -8.45 12.03 0.87
CA MET A 181 -8.36 11.72 2.31
C MET A 181 -8.10 12.98 3.13
N GLU A 182 -7.18 13.85 2.68
CA GLU A 182 -6.88 15.13 3.33
C GLU A 182 -8.13 16.02 3.39
N GLU A 183 -8.87 16.16 2.28
CA GLU A 183 -10.13 16.92 2.28
C GLU A 183 -11.15 16.30 3.25
N PHE A 184 -11.26 14.97 3.30
CA PHE A 184 -12.18 14.31 4.22
C PHE A 184 -11.86 14.66 5.69
N LEU A 185 -10.58 14.69 6.05
CA LEU A 185 -10.13 15.00 7.41
C LEU A 185 -10.26 16.49 7.79
N GLU A 186 -10.44 17.40 6.82
CA GLU A 186 -10.67 18.83 7.07
C GLU A 186 -12.14 19.18 7.41
N ARG A 187 -13.04 18.19 7.47
CA ARG A 187 -14.46 18.41 7.74
C ARG A 187 -14.73 18.76 9.21
N ASP A 188 -15.67 19.67 9.46
CA ASP A 188 -16.04 20.12 10.81
C ASP A 188 -16.51 19.01 11.78
N GLU A 189 -17.04 17.89 11.25
CA GLU A 189 -17.50 16.74 12.06
C GLU A 189 -16.38 15.77 12.43
N VAL A 190 -15.15 16.02 11.96
CA VAL A 190 -13.97 15.18 12.16
C VAL A 190 -13.02 15.87 13.13
N ASP A 191 -12.66 15.19 14.22
CA ASP A 191 -11.64 15.64 15.16
C ASP A 191 -10.34 14.85 14.96
N ILE A 192 -9.23 15.54 14.77
CA ILE A 192 -7.89 14.97 14.61
C ILE A 192 -6.97 15.28 15.80
N ASP A 193 -7.39 16.16 16.72
CA ASP A 193 -6.55 16.65 17.83
C ASP A 193 -6.32 15.57 18.90
N GLY A 194 -7.15 14.53 18.92
CA GLY A 194 -7.04 13.37 19.81
C GLY A 194 -5.84 12.46 19.54
N TYR A 195 -5.24 12.52 18.35
CA TYR A 195 -4.16 11.62 17.94
C TYR A 195 -2.84 12.34 17.68
N ALA A 196 -1.75 11.74 18.16
CA ALA A 196 -0.39 12.29 18.03
C ALA A 196 0.07 12.49 16.57
N CYS A 197 -0.59 11.86 15.62
CA CYS A 197 -0.39 12.00 14.18
C CYS A 197 -1.63 12.68 13.56
N GLY A 198 -1.78 14.00 13.77
CA GLY A 198 -2.85 14.82 13.19
C GLY A 198 -2.76 15.00 11.66
N GLY A 199 -2.57 13.91 10.92
CA GLY A 199 -2.39 13.88 9.47
C GLY A 199 -2.27 12.45 8.93
N ILE A 200 -1.98 12.34 7.64
CA ILE A 200 -1.83 11.03 6.98
C ILE A 200 -0.44 10.43 7.25
N VAL A 201 -0.45 9.24 7.80
CA VAL A 201 0.71 8.38 8.02
C VAL A 201 0.90 7.46 6.82
N ASN A 202 2.15 7.21 6.45
CA ASN A 202 2.52 6.18 5.48
C ASN A 202 3.59 5.28 6.11
N THR A 203 3.30 3.98 6.25
CA THR A 203 4.19 3.05 6.94
C THR A 203 5.53 2.89 6.22
N TYR A 204 5.64 3.27 4.94
CA TYR A 204 6.93 3.31 4.25
C TYR A 204 7.92 4.31 4.87
N ASN A 205 7.44 5.37 5.54
CA ASN A 205 8.28 6.46 6.03
C ASN A 205 8.99 6.15 7.37
N TYR A 206 8.77 5.00 7.97
CA TYR A 206 9.39 4.58 9.23
C TYR A 206 9.52 3.06 9.31
N ASP A 207 10.40 2.61 10.19
CA ASP A 207 10.62 1.18 10.41
C ASP A 207 9.40 0.55 11.11
N ASN A 208 8.87 -0.51 10.51
CA ASN A 208 7.74 -1.27 11.02
C ASN A 208 7.80 -2.71 10.49
N ILE A 209 6.98 -3.58 11.04
CA ILE A 209 6.93 -4.99 10.68
C ILE A 209 5.77 -5.35 9.74
N ILE A 210 4.92 -4.42 9.30
CA ILE A 210 3.75 -4.79 8.50
C ILE A 210 4.18 -5.30 7.11
N SER A 211 3.61 -6.44 6.68
CA SER A 211 4.02 -7.15 5.46
C SER A 211 3.69 -6.40 4.15
N GLN A 212 2.91 -5.33 4.22
CA GLN A 212 2.47 -4.52 3.08
C GLN A 212 2.26 -3.07 3.55
N VAL A 213 2.63 -2.10 2.72
CA VAL A 213 2.59 -0.68 3.09
C VAL A 213 1.14 -0.22 3.26
N LEU A 214 0.90 0.56 4.32
CA LEU A 214 -0.38 1.21 4.61
C LEU A 214 -0.22 2.72 4.53
N GLN A 215 -1.27 3.40 4.06
CA GLN A 215 -1.41 4.84 4.15
C GLN A 215 -2.72 5.16 4.84
N TYR A 216 -2.69 5.88 5.97
CA TYR A 216 -3.89 6.07 6.78
C TYR A 216 -3.90 7.35 7.60
N GLY A 217 -5.09 7.81 7.99
CA GLY A 217 -5.29 8.84 9.02
C GLY A 217 -6.23 8.32 10.10
N ILE A 218 -5.93 8.62 11.36
CA ILE A 218 -6.78 8.28 12.51
C ILE A 218 -7.50 9.56 12.97
N PHE A 219 -8.79 9.46 13.25
CA PHE A 219 -9.63 10.59 13.64
C PHE A 219 -10.79 10.13 14.53
N GLU A 220 -11.50 11.09 15.12
CA GLU A 220 -12.69 10.85 15.93
C GLU A 220 -13.93 11.51 15.33
N VAL A 221 -15.08 10.87 15.55
CA VAL A 221 -16.41 11.45 15.34
C VAL A 221 -17.22 11.16 16.59
N ASP A 222 -17.73 12.20 17.25
CA ASP A 222 -18.45 12.10 18.53
C ASP A 222 -17.68 11.33 19.64
N GLY A 223 -16.34 11.42 19.62
CA GLY A 223 -15.45 10.75 20.58
C GLY A 223 -15.20 9.27 20.32
N GLU A 224 -15.68 8.73 19.20
CA GLU A 224 -15.41 7.36 18.79
C GLU A 224 -14.30 7.33 17.72
N PRO A 225 -13.33 6.40 17.81
CA PRO A 225 -12.18 6.32 16.91
C PRO A 225 -12.49 5.67 15.55
N TYR A 226 -11.97 6.29 14.50
CA TYR A 226 -12.06 5.82 13.12
C TYR A 226 -10.70 5.93 12.42
N ILE A 227 -10.57 5.19 11.33
CA ILE A 227 -9.41 5.22 10.44
C ILE A 227 -9.86 5.31 8.99
N ILE A 228 -9.27 6.24 8.25
CA ILE A 228 -9.33 6.28 6.79
C ILE A 228 -8.06 5.61 6.24
N LEU A 229 -8.20 4.55 5.46
CA LEU A 229 -7.12 3.61 5.14
C LEU A 229 -7.02 3.34 3.64
N GLN A 230 -5.79 3.30 3.14
CA GLN A 230 -5.40 2.72 1.87
C GLN A 230 -4.32 1.65 2.07
N ILE A 231 -4.32 0.66 1.20
CA ILE A 231 -3.30 -0.39 1.17
C ILE A 231 -2.50 -0.27 -0.12
N HIS A 232 -1.18 -0.37 -0.06
CA HIS A 232 -0.33 -0.34 -1.24
C HIS A 232 -0.38 -1.69 -1.98
N GLY A 233 -1.11 -1.77 -3.09
CA GLY A 233 -1.23 -2.98 -3.91
C GLY A 233 -0.12 -3.15 -4.95
N GLY A 234 0.69 -2.11 -5.20
CA GLY A 234 1.67 -2.07 -6.28
C GLY A 234 3.07 -2.57 -5.92
N CYS A 235 4.07 -2.08 -6.66
CA CYS A 235 5.49 -2.30 -6.40
C CYS A 235 6.29 -1.00 -6.20
N ASP A 236 5.69 0.15 -6.51
CA ASP A 236 6.25 1.47 -6.29
C ASP A 236 5.35 2.25 -5.33
N VAL A 237 5.87 2.59 -4.16
CA VAL A 237 5.13 3.28 -3.08
C VAL A 237 4.71 4.70 -3.42
N ARG A 238 5.15 5.26 -4.56
CA ARG A 238 4.73 6.58 -5.06
C ARG A 238 3.35 6.56 -5.72
N GLY A 239 2.80 5.38 -5.96
CA GLY A 239 1.45 5.16 -6.46
C GLY A 239 0.94 3.80 -6.00
N GLY A 240 -0.13 3.29 -6.61
CA GLY A 240 -0.54 1.92 -6.35
C GLY A 240 -1.24 1.69 -5.02
N TYR A 241 -1.99 2.68 -4.51
CA TYR A 241 -2.84 2.52 -3.34
C TYR A 241 -4.29 2.24 -3.74
N THR A 242 -5.00 1.46 -2.92
CA THR A 242 -6.43 1.19 -3.10
C THR A 242 -7.26 2.47 -3.00
N VAL A 243 -8.50 2.44 -3.48
CA VAL A 243 -9.51 3.42 -3.07
C VAL A 243 -9.56 3.46 -1.53
N PRO A 244 -9.55 4.66 -0.91
CA PRO A 244 -9.56 4.75 0.54
C PRO A 244 -10.88 4.22 1.11
N GLN A 245 -10.81 3.57 2.27
CA GLN A 245 -11.95 3.04 3.00
C GLN A 245 -11.89 3.49 4.46
N ILE A 246 -13.06 3.73 5.06
CA ILE A 246 -13.17 4.12 6.47
C ILE A 246 -13.62 2.91 7.30
N PHE A 247 -13.03 2.74 8.48
CA PHE A 247 -13.39 1.70 9.45
C PHE A 247 -13.50 2.33 10.84
N SER A 248 -14.27 1.70 11.72
CA SER A 248 -14.12 1.93 13.16
C SER A 248 -12.80 1.30 13.61
N LEU A 249 -12.08 1.99 14.49
CA LEU A 249 -10.75 1.57 14.93
C LEU A 249 -10.78 1.15 16.40
N ASN A 250 -10.65 -0.15 16.64
CA ASN A 250 -10.49 -0.68 17.99
C ASN A 250 -9.06 -0.42 18.49
N HIS A 251 -8.93 0.01 19.75
CA HIS A 251 -7.64 0.20 20.43
C HIS A 251 -6.62 1.03 19.62
N PRO A 252 -6.90 2.32 19.33
CA PRO A 252 -6.08 3.15 18.45
C PRO A 252 -4.60 3.27 18.87
N ASP A 253 -4.32 3.28 20.18
CA ASP A 253 -2.95 3.27 20.70
C ASP A 253 -2.21 1.98 20.31
N TYR A 254 -2.88 0.83 20.49
CA TYR A 254 -2.30 -0.48 20.17
C TYR A 254 -2.19 -0.74 18.68
N PHE A 255 -3.06 -0.14 17.85
CA PHE A 255 -2.90 -0.19 16.40
C PHE A 255 -1.52 0.33 16.01
N SER A 256 -1.09 1.46 16.55
CA SER A 256 0.23 2.03 16.21
C SER A 256 1.39 1.22 16.82
N MET A 257 1.28 0.80 18.08
CA MET A 257 2.35 0.03 18.76
C MET A 257 2.58 -1.35 18.14
N ALA A 258 1.51 -2.05 17.74
CA ALA A 258 1.62 -3.38 17.14
C ALA A 258 2.36 -3.41 15.79
N GLN A 259 2.63 -2.25 15.19
CA GLN A 259 3.45 -2.14 13.97
C GLN A 259 4.95 -2.28 14.24
N THR A 260 5.40 -2.25 15.50
CA THR A 260 6.81 -2.41 15.88
C THR A 260 7.03 -3.47 16.96
N ASP A 261 5.97 -3.85 17.67
CA ASP A 261 6.03 -4.85 18.73
C ASP A 261 6.26 -6.27 18.20
N ILE A 262 7.35 -6.89 18.66
CA ILE A 262 7.71 -8.28 18.38
C ILE A 262 8.08 -8.99 19.67
N MET A 263 7.69 -10.26 19.75
CA MET A 263 8.12 -11.18 20.78
C MET A 263 9.02 -12.26 20.18
N ALA A 264 10.07 -12.65 20.90
CA ALA A 264 10.88 -13.82 20.60
C ALA A 264 11.05 -14.66 21.86
N TYR A 265 10.89 -15.97 21.77
CA TYR A 265 11.06 -16.84 22.93
C TYR A 265 11.70 -18.18 22.57
N CYS A 266 12.40 -18.75 23.55
CA CYS A 266 12.94 -20.09 23.48
C CYS A 266 13.05 -20.70 24.88
N GLY A 267 13.70 -21.85 25.04
CA GLY A 267 13.89 -22.47 26.37
C GLY A 267 14.71 -21.65 27.36
N CYS A 268 15.33 -20.54 26.94
CA CYS A 268 16.09 -19.64 27.79
C CYS A 268 15.28 -18.47 28.36
N GLY A 269 14.08 -18.20 27.83
CA GLY A 269 13.23 -17.08 28.24
C GLY A 269 12.57 -16.38 27.06
N GLU A 270 12.14 -15.14 27.29
CA GLU A 270 11.38 -14.30 26.37
C GLU A 270 12.05 -12.94 26.22
N TRP A 271 12.00 -12.42 25.01
CA TRP A 271 12.51 -11.12 24.60
C TRP A 271 11.41 -10.37 23.88
N LEU A 272 11.33 -9.08 24.16
CA LEU A 272 10.43 -8.15 23.50
C LEU A 272 11.24 -7.14 22.69
N SER A 273 10.70 -6.65 21.59
CA SER A 273 11.18 -5.48 20.86
C SER A 273 9.99 -4.59 20.58
N ASP A 274 10.16 -3.29 20.79
CA ASP A 274 9.17 -2.24 20.51
C ASP A 274 9.61 -1.35 19.32
N ASP A 275 10.66 -1.75 18.62
CA ASP A 275 11.33 -1.00 17.55
C ASP A 275 11.66 -1.88 16.35
N ALA A 276 10.73 -2.78 16.00
CA ALA A 276 10.80 -3.64 14.82
C ALA A 276 12.03 -4.58 14.79
N GLY A 277 12.49 -5.01 15.97
CA GLY A 277 13.55 -5.99 16.14
C GLY A 277 14.96 -5.39 16.24
N TYR A 278 15.08 -4.07 16.33
CA TYR A 278 16.37 -3.38 16.42
C TYR A 278 17.00 -3.51 17.82
N ASN A 279 16.20 -3.35 18.88
CA ASN A 279 16.55 -3.63 20.26
C ASN A 279 15.69 -4.74 20.85
N TRP A 280 16.30 -5.57 21.70
CA TRP A 280 15.62 -6.68 22.38
C TRP A 280 15.77 -6.57 23.91
N TYR A 281 14.66 -6.67 24.62
CA TYR A 281 14.55 -6.56 26.07
C TYR A 281 14.22 -7.92 26.67
N PHE A 282 15.11 -8.46 27.50
CA PHE A 282 14.88 -9.72 28.19
C PHE A 282 13.99 -9.51 29.41
N ASP A 283 12.91 -10.30 29.53
CA ASP A 283 11.98 -10.28 30.68
C ASP A 283 11.43 -8.87 30.99
N GLY A 284 11.00 -8.16 29.94
CA GLY A 284 10.17 -6.97 30.01
C GLY A 284 10.87 -5.63 30.31
N CYS A 285 12.00 -5.58 31.02
CA CYS A 285 12.65 -4.28 31.36
C CYS A 285 14.12 -4.38 31.86
N ALA A 286 14.73 -5.56 31.92
CA ALA A 286 16.06 -5.73 32.53
C ALA A 286 17.22 -5.52 31.52
N PRO A 287 18.42 -5.08 31.97
CA PRO A 287 19.56 -4.95 31.08
C PRO A 287 19.95 -6.29 30.44
N SER A 288 19.70 -6.33 29.12
CA SER A 288 20.27 -7.16 28.05
C SER A 288 20.97 -8.45 28.45
N LYS A 289 20.18 -9.51 28.64
CA LYS A 289 20.62 -10.80 28.09
C LYS A 289 20.47 -10.70 26.55
N PRO A 290 21.56 -10.61 25.76
CA PRO A 290 21.43 -10.56 24.31
C PRO A 290 20.74 -11.84 23.82
N ILE A 291 19.95 -11.70 22.76
CA ILE A 291 19.42 -12.84 22.04
C ILE A 291 20.46 -13.28 21.00
N ASP A 292 21.23 -14.32 21.32
CA ASP A 292 22.17 -14.93 20.39
C ASP A 292 21.50 -16.10 19.66
N TRP A 293 21.36 -15.97 18.34
CA TRP A 293 20.81 -17.01 17.47
C TRP A 293 21.72 -17.34 16.29
N TRP A 294 21.40 -18.45 15.62
CA TRP A 294 21.96 -18.81 14.32
C TRP A 294 20.87 -19.44 13.46
N TYR A 295 21.01 -19.33 12.15
CA TYR A 295 20.05 -19.91 11.22
C TYR A 295 20.46 -21.32 10.78
N ASP A 296 19.62 -22.29 11.11
CA ASP A 296 19.73 -23.68 10.66
C ASP A 296 19.06 -23.83 9.29
N GLN A 297 19.88 -23.80 8.25
CA GLN A 297 19.44 -23.87 6.86
C GLN A 297 18.82 -25.21 6.50
N ASP A 298 19.32 -26.31 7.07
CA ASP A 298 18.86 -27.66 6.75
C ASP A 298 17.41 -27.86 7.22
N ASN A 299 17.03 -27.14 8.27
CA ASN A 299 15.70 -27.23 8.88
C ASN A 299 14.83 -25.98 8.69
N ASN A 300 15.37 -24.91 8.07
CA ASN A 300 14.73 -23.60 7.93
C ASN A 300 14.24 -23.02 9.26
N ARG A 301 15.13 -22.96 10.27
CA ARG A 301 14.79 -22.53 11.64
C ARG A 301 15.82 -21.58 12.23
N VAL A 302 15.36 -20.63 13.03
CA VAL A 302 16.24 -19.80 13.88
C VAL A 302 16.45 -20.53 15.20
N MET A 303 17.70 -20.72 15.59
CA MET A 303 18.07 -21.55 16.73
C MET A 303 18.84 -20.73 17.77
N CYS A 304 18.45 -20.83 19.04
CA CYS A 304 19.15 -20.16 20.13
C CYS A 304 20.54 -20.79 20.36
N MET A 305 21.58 -19.96 20.49
CA MET A 305 22.95 -20.44 20.72
C MET A 305 23.14 -21.10 22.10
N ASP A 306 22.42 -20.61 23.12
CA ASP A 306 22.52 -21.10 24.49
C ASP A 306 21.87 -22.47 24.66
N CYS A 307 20.55 -22.56 24.42
CA CYS A 307 19.79 -23.78 24.70
C CYS A 307 19.67 -24.73 23.50
N ARG A 308 20.12 -24.33 22.30
CA ARG A 308 20.00 -25.12 21.05
C ARG A 308 18.57 -25.50 20.69
N LYS A 309 17.58 -24.77 21.22
CA LYS A 309 16.17 -24.89 20.81
C LYS A 309 15.85 -23.82 19.78
N GLU A 310 14.79 -24.08 19.02
CA GLU A 310 14.21 -23.11 18.09
C GLU A 310 13.77 -21.85 18.83
N VAL A 311 14.01 -20.71 18.20
CA VAL A 311 13.49 -19.40 18.60
C VAL A 311 12.19 -19.23 17.84
N THR A 312 11.10 -19.05 18.58
CA THR A 312 9.81 -18.73 18.00
C THR A 312 9.59 -17.22 18.10
N PHE A 313 9.10 -16.64 17.02
CA PHE A 313 8.73 -15.24 16.96
C PHE A 313 7.22 -15.09 16.97
N GLY A 314 6.73 -14.01 17.55
CA GLY A 314 5.31 -13.70 17.64
C GLY A 314 5.07 -12.20 17.50
N VAL A 315 3.85 -11.87 17.11
CA VAL A 315 3.31 -10.51 17.01
C VAL A 315 2.02 -10.44 17.83
N THR A 316 1.47 -9.25 18.03
CA THR A 316 0.22 -9.06 18.79
C THR A 316 -0.97 -9.65 18.04
N GLU A 317 -1.44 -10.83 18.43
CA GLU A 317 -2.58 -11.52 17.79
C GLU A 317 -3.93 -11.38 18.55
N SER A 318 -3.92 -10.69 19.69
CA SER A 318 -5.12 -10.41 20.49
C SER A 318 -4.97 -9.08 21.21
N VAL A 319 -6.05 -8.32 21.30
CA VAL A 319 -6.17 -7.05 22.03
C VAL A 319 -7.31 -7.12 23.05
#